data_AF-A0A285U4D9-F1
#
_entry.id   AF-A0A285U4D9-F1
#
_cell.length_a   1.000
_cell.length_b   1.000
_cell.length_c   1.000
_cell.angle_alpha   90.00
_cell.angle_beta   90.00
_cell.angle_gamma   90.00
#
_symmetry.space_group_name_H-M   'P 1'
#
loop_
_entity.id
_entity.type
_entity.pdbx_description
1 polymer ?
#
loop_
_entity_poly.entity_id
_entity_poly.type
_entity_poly.pdbx_seq_one_letter_code
_entity_poly.pdbx_strand_id
1 'polypeptide(L)'
;MLAETRSQAQQAQAETVMTKAVVRASEALGMTARVLSAVLGVSEASVSRMRRQDYCLERGTKPFELAVLFIRLFRSLDAITGGDEAVARAWMSAENRLLGARPIDRITSISGLVDVLAYLDARRALV
;
A
#
# COMPACT_ATOMS: atom_id res chain seq x y z
N MET A 1 13.99 31.52 1.70
CA MET A 1 12.54 31.82 1.72
C MET A 1 11.77 31.24 0.52
N LEU A 2 11.82 31.79 -0.72
CA LEU A 2 11.01 31.25 -1.85
C LEU A 2 11.27 29.76 -2.19
N ALA A 3 12.52 29.29 -2.07
CA ALA A 3 12.88 27.89 -2.30
C ALA A 3 12.35 26.93 -1.21
N GLU A 4 12.35 27.37 0.05
CA GLU A 4 11.85 26.59 1.19
C GLU A 4 10.32 26.44 1.12
N THR A 5 9.60 27.51 0.78
CA THR A 5 8.15 27.49 0.59
C THR A 5 7.74 26.52 -0.53
N ARG A 6 8.51 26.49 -1.63
CA ARG A 6 8.26 25.54 -2.74
C ARG A 6 8.51 24.09 -2.31
N SER A 7 9.59 23.83 -1.57
CA SER A 7 9.91 22.49 -1.06
C SER A 7 8.85 21.96 -0.11
N GLN A 8 8.34 22.81 0.79
CA GLN A 8 7.26 22.44 1.73
C GLN A 8 5.95 22.14 0.99
N ALA A 9 5.57 22.97 0.00
CA ALA A 9 4.39 22.73 -0.82
C ALA A 9 4.48 21.41 -1.61
N GLN A 10 5.65 21.09 -2.17
CA GLN A 10 5.89 19.83 -2.86
C GLN A 10 5.79 18.61 -1.91
N GLN A 11 6.29 18.76 -0.68
CA GLN A 11 6.19 17.70 0.32
C GLN A 11 4.73 17.43 0.71
N ALA A 12 3.97 18.47 1.05
CA ALA A 12 2.55 18.35 1.38
C ALA A 12 1.72 17.74 0.23
N GLN A 13 2.07 18.09 -1.02
CA GLN A 13 1.47 17.48 -2.20
C GLN A 13 1.80 15.98 -2.30
N ALA A 14 3.07 15.59 -2.09
CA ALA A 14 3.48 14.20 -2.14
C ALA A 14 2.82 13.34 -1.04
N GLU A 15 2.67 13.89 0.17
CA GLU A 15 1.94 13.27 1.28
C GLU A 15 0.46 13.05 0.95
N THR A 16 -0.18 14.07 0.36
CA THR A 16 -1.57 13.99 -0.09
C THR A 16 -1.74 12.93 -1.19
N VAL A 17 -0.84 12.91 -2.18
CA VAL A 17 -0.87 11.93 -3.28
C VAL A 17 -0.65 10.52 -2.76
N MET A 18 0.32 10.30 -1.87
CA MET A 18 0.58 9.00 -1.28
C MET A 18 -0.64 8.49 -0.50
N THR A 19 -1.23 9.34 0.34
CA THR A 19 -2.41 8.99 1.14
C THR A 19 -3.58 8.57 0.25
N LYS A 20 -3.86 9.33 -0.81
CA LYS A 20 -4.91 9.00 -1.79
C LYS A 20 -4.58 7.69 -2.53
N ALA A 21 -3.33 7.50 -2.96
CA ALA A 21 -2.91 6.29 -3.66
C ALA A 21 -3.12 5.04 -2.79
N VAL A 22 -2.76 5.11 -1.50
CA VAL A 22 -2.92 3.99 -0.55
C VAL A 22 -4.39 3.62 -0.37
N VAL A 23 -5.25 4.62 -0.19
CA VAL A 23 -6.70 4.40 -0.08
C VAL A 23 -7.23 3.72 -1.35
N ARG A 24 -6.88 4.23 -2.54
CA ARG A 24 -7.33 3.67 -3.83
C ARG A 24 -6.82 2.25 -4.06
N ALA A 25 -5.54 1.99 -3.80
CA ALA A 25 -4.97 0.65 -3.89
C ALA A 25 -5.69 -0.34 -2.94
N SER A 26 -5.99 0.09 -1.71
CA SER A 26 -6.74 -0.76 -0.77
C SER A 26 -8.16 -1.08 -1.27
N GLU A 27 -8.83 -0.12 -1.91
CA GLU A 27 -10.16 -0.29 -2.50
C GLU A 27 -10.11 -1.26 -3.69
N ALA A 28 -9.12 -1.08 -4.58
CA ALA A 28 -8.86 -1.94 -5.74
C ALA A 28 -8.52 -3.39 -5.33
N LEU A 29 -7.88 -3.58 -4.17
CA LEU A 29 -7.59 -4.90 -3.60
C LEU A 29 -8.70 -5.45 -2.70
N GLY A 30 -9.77 -4.69 -2.44
CA GLY A 30 -10.89 -5.14 -1.60
C GLY A 30 -10.57 -5.24 -0.12
N MET A 31 -9.57 -4.50 0.34
CA MET A 31 -9.13 -4.53 1.73
C MET A 31 -10.09 -3.75 2.62
N THR A 32 -10.39 -4.32 3.79
CA THR A 32 -11.14 -3.63 4.83
C THR A 32 -10.26 -2.58 5.52
N ALA A 33 -10.88 -1.66 6.27
CA ALA A 33 -10.15 -0.70 7.08
C ALA A 33 -9.21 -1.38 8.09
N ARG A 34 -9.65 -2.49 8.69
CA ARG A 34 -8.87 -3.33 9.60
C ARG A 34 -7.58 -3.88 8.99
N VAL A 35 -7.65 -4.42 7.76
CA VAL A 35 -6.44 -4.96 7.10
C VAL A 35 -5.49 -3.82 6.77
N LEU A 36 -6.00 -2.74 6.16
CA LEU A 36 -5.15 -1.60 5.81
C LEU A 36 -4.51 -0.94 7.05
N SER A 37 -5.25 -0.82 8.16
CA SER A 37 -4.73 -0.24 9.39
C SER A 37 -3.57 -1.07 9.97
N ALA A 38 -3.68 -2.41 9.91
CA ALA A 38 -2.61 -3.31 10.31
C ALA A 38 -1.36 -3.17 9.41
N VAL A 39 -1.55 -3.10 8.09
CA VAL A 39 -0.46 -2.91 7.11
C VAL A 39 0.30 -1.60 7.36
N LEU A 40 -0.41 -0.52 7.66
CA LEU A 40 0.17 0.82 7.83
C LEU A 40 0.65 1.11 9.26
N GLY A 41 0.32 0.26 10.24
CA GLY A 41 0.62 0.53 11.65
C GLY A 41 -0.12 1.75 12.21
N VAL A 42 -1.37 1.98 11.77
CA VAL A 42 -2.25 3.05 12.25
C VAL A 42 -3.57 2.48 12.78
N SER A 43 -4.43 3.31 13.35
CA SER A 43 -5.77 2.89 13.78
C SER A 43 -6.76 2.83 12.61
N GLU A 44 -7.81 1.99 12.73
CA GLU A 44 -8.93 1.96 11.78
C GLU A 44 -9.61 3.34 11.63
N ALA A 45 -9.68 4.12 12.72
CA ALA A 45 -10.17 5.50 12.69
C ALA A 45 -9.29 6.43 11.83
N SER A 46 -7.98 6.21 11.81
CA SER A 46 -7.06 6.95 10.94
C SER A 46 -7.29 6.59 9.48
N VAL A 47 -7.46 5.30 9.17
CA VAL A 47 -7.86 4.85 7.81
C VAL A 47 -9.20 5.45 7.39
N SER A 48 -10.18 5.51 8.29
CA SER A 48 -11.47 6.16 8.01
C SER A 48 -11.30 7.65 7.69
N ARG A 49 -10.48 8.38 8.44
CA ARG A 49 -10.15 9.78 8.14
C ARG A 49 -9.38 9.93 6.83
N MET A 50 -8.46 9.02 6.49
CA MET A 50 -7.78 9.01 5.19
C MET A 50 -8.79 8.93 4.03
N ARG A 51 -9.80 8.06 4.14
CA ARG A 51 -10.87 7.94 3.12
C ARG A 51 -11.67 9.22 2.97
N ARG A 52 -11.89 9.94 4.06
CA ARG A 52 -12.56 11.26 4.07
C ARG A 52 -11.64 12.43 3.73
N GLN A 53 -10.34 12.18 3.53
CA GLN A 53 -9.31 13.21 3.30
C GLN A 53 -9.07 14.13 4.52
N ASP A 54 -9.46 13.70 5.72
CA ASP A 54 -9.29 14.40 7.00
C ASP A 54 -8.01 13.97 7.75
N TYR A 55 -7.19 13.11 7.16
CA TYR A 55 -5.91 12.65 7.68
C TYR A 55 -4.96 12.39 6.52
N CYS A 56 -3.72 12.87 6.66
CA CYS A 56 -2.65 12.70 5.68
C CYS A 56 -1.50 11.91 6.31
N LEU A 57 -0.90 11.00 5.56
CA LEU A 57 0.34 10.34 5.95
C LEU A 57 1.50 11.32 5.80
N GLU A 58 2.21 11.57 6.90
CA GLU A 58 3.32 12.52 6.95
C GLU A 58 4.64 11.85 6.56
N ARG A 59 5.42 12.49 5.68
CA ARG A 59 6.73 11.99 5.27
C ARG A 59 7.69 11.95 6.46
N GLY A 60 8.52 10.92 6.52
CA GLY A 60 9.44 10.70 7.64
C GLY A 60 8.83 9.95 8.82
N THR A 61 7.54 9.61 8.75
CA THR A 61 6.88 8.74 9.72
C THR A 61 6.87 7.28 9.26
N LYS A 62 6.79 6.35 10.22
CA LYS A 62 6.73 4.92 9.91
C LYS A 62 5.51 4.53 9.04
N PRO A 63 4.29 5.03 9.29
CA PRO A 63 3.15 4.77 8.42
C PRO A 63 3.36 5.19 6.97
N PHE A 64 4.07 6.30 6.72
CA PHE A 64 4.38 6.73 5.37
C PHE A 64 5.36 5.78 4.67
N GLU A 65 6.39 5.29 5.37
CA GLU A 65 7.28 4.27 4.81
C GLU A 65 6.55 2.96 4.47
N LEU A 66 5.65 2.52 5.34
CA LEU A 66 4.82 1.32 5.12
C LEU A 66 3.86 1.52 3.94
N ALA A 67 3.28 2.71 3.80
CA ALA A 67 2.50 3.09 2.62
C ALA A 67 3.30 3.01 1.33
N VAL A 68 4.56 3.48 1.32
CA VAL A 68 5.45 3.35 0.15
C VAL A 68 5.65 1.88 -0.23
N LEU A 69 5.94 1.00 0.74
CA LEU A 69 6.10 -0.43 0.50
C LEU A 69 4.81 -1.07 -0.03
N PHE A 70 3.67 -0.72 0.57
CA PHE A 70 2.37 -1.19 0.13
C PHE A 70 2.04 -0.76 -1.30
N ILE A 71 2.32 0.49 -1.68
CA ILE A 71 2.12 0.96 -3.06
C ILE A 71 3.05 0.24 -4.04
N ARG A 72 4.31 -0.03 -3.66
CA ARG A 72 5.22 -0.83 -4.50
C ARG A 72 4.69 -2.25 -4.70
N LEU A 73 4.12 -2.85 -3.65
CA LEU A 73 3.48 -4.17 -3.72
C LEU A 73 2.29 -4.13 -4.68
N PHE A 74 1.39 -3.16 -4.50
CA PHE A 74 0.22 -2.98 -5.37
C PHE A 74 0.64 -2.85 -6.84
N ARG A 75 1.61 -1.97 -7.15
CA ARG A 75 2.09 -1.78 -8.53
C ARG A 75 2.75 -3.03 -9.12
N SER A 76 3.41 -3.82 -8.30
CA SER A 76 4.07 -5.06 -8.76
C SER A 76 3.04 -6.16 -9.01
N LEU A 77 1.99 -6.22 -8.20
CA LEU A 77 0.84 -7.08 -8.45
C LEU A 77 0.10 -6.66 -9.73
N ASP A 78 -0.20 -5.37 -9.86
CA ASP A 78 -0.89 -4.78 -11.01
C ASP A 78 -0.19 -5.12 -12.34
N ALA A 79 1.15 -5.07 -12.36
CA ALA A 79 1.96 -5.42 -13.52
C ALA A 79 1.81 -6.89 -13.94
N ILE A 80 1.71 -7.83 -12.99
CA ILE A 80 1.58 -9.27 -13.29
C ILE A 80 0.13 -9.70 -13.52
N THR A 81 -0.85 -8.90 -13.07
CA THR A 81 -2.28 -9.15 -13.33
C THR A 81 -2.81 -8.37 -14.54
N GLY A 82 -1.97 -7.58 -15.20
CA GLY A 82 -2.35 -6.78 -16.37
C GLY A 82 -3.39 -5.70 -16.05
N GLY A 83 -3.44 -5.22 -14.80
CA GLY A 83 -4.42 -4.23 -14.35
C GLY A 83 -5.82 -4.77 -14.04
N ASP A 84 -6.04 -6.09 -14.12
CA ASP A 84 -7.33 -6.69 -13.77
C ASP A 84 -7.52 -6.74 -12.25
N GLU A 85 -8.40 -5.88 -11.73
CA GLU A 85 -8.71 -5.82 -10.28
C GLU A 85 -9.31 -7.12 -9.74
N ALA A 86 -10.12 -7.84 -10.52
CA ALA A 86 -10.72 -9.09 -10.05
C ALA A 86 -9.64 -10.17 -9.89
N VAL A 87 -8.70 -10.23 -10.83
CA VAL A 87 -7.53 -11.12 -10.74
C VAL A 87 -6.63 -10.72 -9.57
N ALA A 88 -6.37 -9.42 -9.37
CA ALA A 88 -5.58 -8.93 -8.24
C ALA A 88 -6.21 -9.29 -6.88
N ARG A 89 -7.52 -9.08 -6.72
CA ARG A 89 -8.28 -9.46 -5.51
C ARG A 89 -8.23 -10.97 -5.27
N ALA A 90 -8.45 -11.76 -6.32
CA ALA A 90 -8.38 -13.22 -6.24
C ALA A 90 -6.99 -13.68 -5.80
N TRP A 91 -5.92 -13.10 -6.37
CA TRP A 91 -4.54 -13.41 -6.01
C TRP A 91 -4.24 -13.06 -4.54
N MET A 92 -4.69 -11.90 -4.06
CA MET A 92 -4.50 -11.48 -2.67
C MET A 92 -5.21 -12.41 -1.66
N SER A 93 -6.33 -13.01 -2.06
CA SER A 93 -7.19 -13.82 -1.20
C SER A 93 -6.92 -15.33 -1.31
N ALA A 94 -6.23 -15.77 -2.36
CA ALA A 94 -5.90 -17.17 -2.57
C ALA A 94 -4.70 -17.60 -1.73
N GLU A 95 -4.70 -18.85 -1.27
CA GLU A 95 -3.52 -19.45 -0.65
C GLU A 95 -2.35 -19.48 -1.64
N ASN A 96 -1.22 -18.91 -1.26
CA ASN A 96 -0.01 -18.93 -2.08
C ASN A 96 0.99 -19.90 -1.47
N ARG A 97 1.20 -21.05 -2.14
CA ARG A 97 2.08 -22.14 -1.67
C ARG A 97 3.52 -21.69 -1.39
N LEU A 98 4.04 -20.75 -2.17
CA LEU A 98 5.41 -20.25 -1.99
C LEU A 98 5.52 -19.28 -0.82
N LEU A 99 4.44 -18.57 -0.49
CA LEU A 99 4.36 -17.69 0.69
C LEU A 99 3.86 -18.43 1.94
N GLY A 100 3.29 -19.62 1.78
CA GLY A 100 2.71 -20.42 2.86
C GLY A 100 1.48 -19.80 3.52
N ALA A 101 0.85 -18.80 2.88
CA ALA A 101 -0.31 -18.08 3.39
C ALA A 101 -1.04 -17.35 2.26
N ARG A 102 -2.26 -16.87 2.55
CA ARG A 102 -2.92 -15.83 1.74
C ARG A 102 -2.10 -14.53 1.82
N PRO A 103 -1.75 -13.90 0.69
CA PRO A 103 -0.97 -12.66 0.68
C PRO A 103 -1.61 -11.56 1.54
N ILE A 104 -2.94 -11.42 1.53
CA ILE A 104 -3.67 -10.40 2.31
C ILE A 104 -3.47 -10.52 3.83
N ASP A 105 -3.30 -11.75 4.34
CA ASP A 105 -3.02 -11.97 5.76
C ASP A 105 -1.54 -11.70 6.06
N ARG A 106 -0.66 -12.16 5.17
CA ARG A 106 0.79 -12.08 5.35
C ARG A 106 1.28 -10.63 5.46
N ILE A 107 0.73 -9.73 4.64
CA ILE A 107 1.15 -8.32 4.58
C ILE A 107 0.79 -7.50 5.84
N THR A 108 0.01 -8.07 6.78
CA THR A 108 -0.34 -7.38 8.04
C THR A 108 0.82 -7.30 9.05
N SER A 109 1.95 -7.93 8.73
CA SER A 109 3.23 -7.78 9.44
C SER A 109 4.26 -7.10 8.53
N ILE A 110 5.21 -6.36 9.11
CA ILE A 110 6.26 -5.68 8.33
C ILE A 110 7.10 -6.71 7.55
N SER A 111 7.50 -7.81 8.19
CA SER A 111 8.24 -8.88 7.52
C SER A 111 7.45 -9.48 6.38
N GLY A 112 6.18 -9.83 6.61
CA GLY A 112 5.32 -10.38 5.57
C GLY A 112 5.04 -9.40 4.41
N LEU A 113 4.92 -8.10 4.68
CA LEU A 113 4.81 -7.08 3.63
C LEU A 113 6.05 -7.06 2.72
N VAL A 114 7.25 -7.12 3.32
CA VAL A 114 8.51 -7.15 2.59
C VAL A 114 8.67 -8.47 1.82
N ASP A 115 8.33 -9.61 2.44
CA ASP A 115 8.39 -10.95 1.80
C ASP A 115 7.52 -11.01 0.54
N VAL A 116 6.26 -10.55 0.65
CA VAL A 116 5.32 -10.56 -0.48
C VAL A 116 5.75 -9.58 -1.57
N LEU A 117 6.25 -8.40 -1.21
CA LEU A 117 6.81 -7.45 -2.16
C LEU A 117 8.00 -8.07 -2.92
N ALA A 118 8.95 -8.69 -2.23
CA ALA A 118 10.11 -9.33 -2.85
C ALA A 118 9.69 -10.46 -3.81
N TYR A 119 8.70 -11.25 -3.42
CA TYR A 119 8.11 -12.28 -4.26
C TYR A 119 7.52 -11.72 -5.56
N LEU A 120 6.75 -10.63 -5.49
CA LEU A 120 6.16 -9.98 -6.66
C LEU A 120 7.21 -9.30 -7.53
N ASP A 121 8.18 -8.63 -6.91
CA ASP A 121 9.32 -7.99 -7.60
C ASP A 121 10.14 -9.01 -8.40
N ALA A 122 10.31 -10.23 -7.90
CA ALA A 122 10.97 -11.32 -8.62
C ALA A 122 10.13 -11.85 -9.80
N ARG A 123 8.81 -11.96 -9.65
CA ARG A 123 7.92 -12.45 -10.71
C ARG A 123 7.76 -11.47 -11.86
N ARG A 124 7.64 -10.17 -11.58
CA ARG A 124 7.55 -9.15 -12.63
C ARG A 124 8.80 -9.08 -13.50
N ALA A 125 9.96 -9.50 -12.99
CA ALA A 125 11.22 -9.46 -13.73
C ALA A 125 11.30 -10.53 -14.83
N LEU A 126 10.34 -11.47 -14.86
CA LEU A 126 10.26 -12.56 -15.84
C LEU A 126 9.31 -12.26 -17.01
N VAL A 127 8.61 -11.13 -16.98
CA VAL A 127 7.65 -10.68 -18.00
C VAL A 127 8.26 -9.54 -18.79
#